data_AF-A0A969M5K8-F1
#
_entry.id   AF-A0A969M5K8-F1
#
_cell.length_a   1.000
_cell.length_b   1.000
_cell.length_c   1.000
_cell.angle_alpha   90.00
_cell.angle_beta   90.00
_cell.angle_gamma   90.00
#
_symmetry.space_group_name_H-M   'P 1'
#
loop_
_entity.id
_entity.type
_entity.pdbx_description
1 polymer ?
#
loop_
_entity_poly.entity_id
_entity_poly.type
_entity_poly.pdbx_seq_one_letter_code
_entity_poly.pdbx_strand_id
1 'polypeptide(L)'
;RLGGLAAVLGDLAVWARPALWPGGSLPFDEVTALLRGHPELVYRLDALVAQEKVDPAELVCIGIRLGNQWRHLGGQRVLPFECEIGSRTVVIEGVVEFLDSRGRVIATVADGDDSQITKAVFRNAKEVRMSEPRLKME
;
A
#
# COMPACT_ATOMS: atom_id res chain seq x y z
N ARG A 1 -48.63 29.65 -16.69
CA ARG A 1 -47.93 29.22 -15.45
C ARG A 1 -48.03 27.70 -15.37
N LEU A 2 -47.00 26.99 -15.83
CA LEU A 2 -46.73 25.57 -15.68
C LEU A 2 -45.19 25.55 -15.59
N GLY A 3 -44.55 25.38 -14.44
CA GLY A 3 -44.72 24.26 -13.51
C GLY A 3 -43.55 23.32 -13.77
N GLY A 4 -42.37 23.70 -13.27
CA GLY A 4 -41.12 22.99 -13.50
C GLY A 4 -41.05 21.67 -12.76
N LEU A 5 -40.40 20.69 -13.38
CA LEU A 5 -39.86 19.50 -12.73
C LEU A 5 -38.43 19.34 -13.24
N ALA A 6 -37.49 19.85 -12.45
CA ALA A 6 -36.07 19.55 -12.60
C ALA A 6 -35.84 18.13 -12.09
N ALA A 7 -35.57 17.20 -13.00
CA ALA A 7 -35.09 15.88 -12.64
C ALA A 7 -33.63 16.00 -12.20
N VAL A 8 -33.39 16.01 -10.88
CA VAL A 8 -32.05 15.83 -10.31
C VAL A 8 -31.75 14.33 -10.43
N LEU A 9 -31.08 13.96 -11.51
CA LEU A 9 -30.40 12.66 -11.59
C LEU A 9 -29.20 12.74 -10.65
N GLY A 10 -29.36 12.16 -9.46
CA GLY A 10 -28.27 11.98 -8.52
C GLY A 10 -27.25 11.00 -9.09
N ASP A 11 -26.10 11.53 -9.48
CA ASP A 11 -24.88 10.79 -9.77
C ASP A 11 -24.49 9.93 -8.56
N LEU A 12 -24.92 8.67 -8.54
CA LEU A 12 -24.27 7.64 -7.74
C LEU A 12 -23.01 7.21 -8.49
N ALA A 13 -21.95 8.01 -8.34
CA ALA A 13 -20.60 7.57 -8.60
C ALA A 13 -20.27 6.42 -7.62
N VAL A 14 -20.59 5.19 -8.01
CA VAL A 14 -20.01 3.99 -7.42
C VAL A 14 -18.53 4.06 -7.74
N TRP A 15 -17.74 4.54 -6.78
CA TRP A 15 -16.30 4.50 -6.85
C TRP A 15 -15.89 3.04 -7.04
N ALA A 16 -15.47 2.71 -8.26
CA ALA A 16 -14.92 1.42 -8.58
C ALA A 16 -13.76 1.16 -7.60
N ARG A 17 -13.97 0.24 -6.66
CA ARG A 17 -12.89 -0.30 -5.85
C ARG A 17 -11.96 -1.00 -6.85
N PRO A 18 -10.72 -0.53 -7.06
CA PRO A 18 -9.83 -1.22 -7.98
C PRO A 18 -9.69 -2.66 -7.52
N ALA A 19 -9.65 -3.57 -8.48
CA ALA A 19 -9.64 -5.01 -8.27
C ALA A 19 -8.71 -5.38 -7.11
N LEU A 20 -9.23 -6.15 -6.15
CA LEU A 20 -8.46 -6.79 -5.10
C LEU A 20 -7.41 -7.69 -5.77
N TRP A 21 -6.22 -7.14 -6.03
CA TRP A 21 -5.04 -7.97 -6.21
C TRP A 21 -4.95 -8.82 -4.93
N PRO A 22 -4.66 -10.13 -5.01
CA PRO A 22 -4.59 -10.97 -3.83
C PRO A 22 -3.61 -10.36 -2.85
N GLY A 23 -4.14 -9.69 -1.83
CA GLY A 23 -3.36 -9.03 -0.81
C GLY A 23 -2.63 -10.07 0.01
N GLY A 24 -1.41 -9.77 0.42
CA GLY A 24 -0.68 -10.58 1.39
C GLY A 24 -0.46 -9.76 2.65
N SER A 25 -0.79 -10.33 3.81
CA SER A 25 -0.40 -9.73 5.08
C SER A 25 1.12 -9.79 5.25
N LEU A 26 1.67 -8.79 5.92
CA LEU A 26 3.04 -8.76 6.41
C LEU A 26 3.10 -7.92 7.70
N PRO A 27 3.97 -8.25 8.66
CA PRO A 27 4.12 -7.47 9.87
C PRO A 27 4.71 -6.08 9.56
N PHE A 28 4.44 -5.12 10.43
CA PHE A 28 4.84 -3.72 10.23
C PHE A 28 6.37 -3.53 10.18
N ASP A 29 7.13 -4.34 10.92
CA ASP A 29 8.60 -4.33 10.88
C ASP A 29 9.15 -4.76 9.50
N GLU A 30 8.49 -5.70 8.82
CA GLU A 30 8.81 -6.04 7.43
C GLU A 30 8.51 -4.88 6.49
N VAL A 31 7.39 -4.16 6.66
CA VAL A 31 7.08 -2.96 5.85
C VAL A 31 8.15 -1.90 6.03
N THR A 32 8.51 -1.56 7.27
CA THR A 32 9.54 -0.54 7.55
C THR A 32 10.92 -1.00 7.06
N ALA A 33 11.23 -2.29 7.13
CA ALA A 33 12.46 -2.85 6.54
C ALA A 33 12.51 -2.68 5.02
N LEU A 34 11.39 -2.92 4.32
CA LEU A 34 11.31 -2.71 2.88
C LEU A 34 11.37 -1.22 2.50
N LEU A 35 10.95 -0.33 3.40
CA LEU A 35 10.99 1.13 3.24
C LEU A 35 12.28 1.79 3.74
N ARG A 36 13.34 1.04 4.09
CA ARG A 36 14.62 1.60 4.58
C ARG A 36 15.27 2.64 3.65
N GLY A 37 14.95 2.63 2.36
CA GLY A 37 15.36 3.69 1.42
C GLY A 37 14.67 5.05 1.64
N HIS A 38 13.68 5.12 2.53
CA HIS A 38 12.85 6.28 2.84
C HIS A 38 12.81 6.53 4.36
N PRO A 39 13.96 6.85 5.00
CA PRO A 39 14.05 6.95 6.46
C PRO A 39 13.09 7.98 7.08
N GLU A 40 12.82 9.08 6.37
CA GLU A 40 11.83 10.09 6.79
C GLU A 40 10.41 9.54 6.85
N LEU A 41 10.05 8.61 5.96
CA LEU A 41 8.75 7.95 5.98
C LEU A 41 8.68 6.98 7.16
N VAL A 42 9.73 6.18 7.38
CA VAL A 42 9.80 5.26 8.52
C VAL A 42 9.66 6.01 9.84
N TYR A 43 10.38 7.12 10.01
CA TYR A 43 10.28 7.98 11.19
C TYR A 43 8.84 8.48 11.44
N ARG A 44 8.12 8.91 10.40
CA ARG A 44 6.72 9.33 10.54
C ARG A 44 5.79 8.19 10.92
N LEU A 45 5.98 7.01 10.35
CA LEU A 45 5.20 5.82 10.71
C LEU A 45 5.45 5.43 12.17
N ASP A 46 6.71 5.42 12.62
CA ASP A 46 7.07 5.13 14.02
C ASP A 46 6.47 6.17 14.99
N ALA A 47 6.50 7.45 14.62
CA ALA A 47 5.86 8.51 15.39
C ALA A 47 4.34 8.31 15.50
N LEU A 48 3.70 7.82 14.43
CA LEU A 48 2.27 7.50 14.42
C LEU A 48 1.94 6.30 15.30
N VAL A 49 2.74 5.24 15.24
CA VAL A 49 2.63 4.08 16.15
C VAL A 49 2.71 4.52 17.61
N ALA A 50 3.67 5.38 17.94
CA ALA A 50 3.82 5.95 19.28
C ALA A 50 2.63 6.83 19.68
N GLN A 51 2.09 7.63 18.75
CA GLN A 51 0.91 8.47 18.99
C GLN A 51 -0.34 7.63 19.31
N GLU A 52 -0.56 6.55 18.57
CA GLU A 52 -1.71 5.65 18.74
C GLU A 52 -1.53 4.67 19.91
N LYS A 53 -0.33 4.63 20.53
CA LYS A 53 0.02 3.77 21.68
C LYS A 53 -0.22 2.29 21.40
N VAL A 54 0.09 1.85 20.19
CA VAL A 54 -0.02 0.45 19.76
C VAL A 54 1.35 -0.21 19.74
N ASP A 55 1.39 -1.51 20.02
CA ASP A 55 2.62 -2.29 19.91
C ASP A 55 2.93 -2.56 18.42
N PRO A 56 4.08 -2.12 17.88
CA PRO A 56 4.45 -2.38 16.50
C PRO A 56 4.51 -3.88 16.15
N ALA A 57 4.74 -4.77 17.12
CA ALA A 57 4.76 -6.22 16.91
C ALA A 57 3.37 -6.81 16.62
N GLU A 58 2.29 -6.11 16.99
CA GLU A 58 0.91 -6.52 16.74
C GLU A 58 0.34 -5.93 15.44
N LEU A 59 1.08 -5.00 14.81
CA LEU A 59 0.62 -4.32 13.60
C LEU A 59 0.80 -5.19 12.36
N VAL A 60 -0.30 -5.32 11.62
CA VAL A 60 -0.33 -6.04 10.34
C VAL A 60 -0.64 -5.05 9.24
N CYS A 61 0.16 -5.12 8.19
CA CYS A 61 -0.09 -4.42 6.94
C CYS A 61 -0.50 -5.39 5.85
N ILE A 62 -1.06 -4.87 4.76
CA ILE A 62 -1.41 -5.60 3.55
C ILE A 62 -0.63 -4.97 2.40
N GLY A 63 0.02 -5.79 1.59
CA GLY A 63 0.61 -5.37 0.32
C GLY A 63 0.15 -6.23 -0.83
N ILE A 64 0.50 -5.83 -2.04
CA ILE A 64 0.29 -6.65 -3.24
C ILE A 64 1.17 -7.89 -3.14
N ARG A 65 0.58 -9.08 -3.11
CA ARG A 65 1.34 -10.34 -3.12
C ARG A 65 1.69 -10.73 -4.55
N LEU A 66 2.98 -10.82 -4.84
CA LEU A 66 3.48 -11.31 -6.12
C LEU A 66 3.20 -12.82 -6.24
N GLY A 67 2.62 -13.24 -7.34
CA GLY A 67 2.27 -14.65 -7.58
C GLY A 67 3.48 -15.51 -7.94
N ASN A 68 3.26 -16.81 -8.10
CA ASN A 68 4.33 -17.78 -8.38
C ASN A 68 4.98 -17.60 -9.76
N GLN A 69 4.38 -16.82 -10.66
CA GLN A 69 5.00 -16.49 -11.94
C GLN A 69 6.30 -15.69 -11.76
N TRP A 70 6.38 -14.91 -10.68
CA TRP A 70 7.58 -14.16 -10.30
C TRP A 70 8.67 -15.09 -9.78
N ARG A 71 9.51 -15.62 -10.67
CA ARG A 71 10.51 -16.66 -10.36
C ARG A 71 11.32 -16.41 -9.07
N HIS A 72 11.76 -15.18 -8.84
CA HIS A 72 12.59 -14.81 -7.69
C HIS A 72 11.85 -14.03 -6.61
N LEU A 73 10.67 -13.48 -6.93
CA LEU A 73 9.90 -12.61 -6.03
C LEU A 73 8.55 -13.22 -5.60
N GLY A 74 8.27 -14.46 -5.98
CA GLY A 74 7.02 -15.14 -5.63
C GLY A 74 6.75 -15.12 -4.13
N GLY A 75 5.55 -14.66 -3.77
CA GLY A 75 5.13 -14.48 -2.38
C GLY A 75 5.60 -13.20 -1.70
N GLN A 76 6.49 -12.39 -2.31
CA GLN A 76 6.83 -11.07 -1.77
C GLN A 76 5.64 -10.13 -1.82
N ARG A 77 5.64 -9.14 -0.92
CA ARG A 77 4.65 -8.07 -0.87
C ARG A 77 5.28 -6.77 -1.36
N VAL A 78 4.59 -6.07 -2.26
CA VAL A 78 5.02 -4.78 -2.79
C VAL A 78 3.95 -3.71 -2.58
N LEU A 79 4.32 -2.45 -2.87
CA LEU A 79 3.42 -1.31 -2.80
C LEU A 79 2.16 -1.49 -3.67
N PRO A 80 1.02 -0.86 -3.30
CA PRO A 80 0.85 -0.06 -2.09
C PRO A 80 0.77 -0.93 -0.84
N PHE A 81 1.22 -0.38 0.30
CA PHE A 81 0.98 -0.99 1.60
C PHE A 81 -0.16 -0.29 2.31
N GLU A 82 -1.03 -1.05 2.95
CA GLU A 82 -2.08 -0.55 3.83
C GLU A 82 -1.83 -1.09 5.23
N CYS A 83 -1.60 -0.22 6.21
CA CYS A 83 -1.36 -0.59 7.60
C CYS A 83 -2.51 -0.08 8.47
N GLU A 84 -3.07 -0.94 9.32
CA GLU A 84 -3.97 -0.51 10.39
C GLU A 84 -3.12 -0.15 11.62
N ILE A 85 -2.94 1.14 11.90
CA ILE A 85 -2.17 1.66 13.03
C ILE A 85 -3.15 2.27 14.03
N GLY A 86 -3.48 1.51 15.07
CA GLY A 86 -4.46 1.90 16.08
C GLY A 86 -5.83 2.18 15.46
N SER A 87 -6.29 3.42 15.57
CA SER A 87 -7.58 3.85 15.01
C SER A 87 -7.52 4.28 13.54
N ARG A 88 -6.33 4.27 12.93
CA ARG A 88 -6.08 4.85 11.61
C ARG A 88 -5.67 3.80 10.59
N THR A 89 -6.17 3.93 9.38
CA THR A 89 -5.65 3.22 8.22
C THR A 89 -4.67 4.13 7.48
N VAL A 90 -3.45 3.66 7.29
CA VAL A 90 -2.37 4.36 6.59
C VAL A 90 -2.10 3.66 5.27
N VAL A 91 -2.22 4.40 4.17
CA VAL A 91 -1.87 3.90 2.83
C VAL A 91 -0.54 4.50 2.39
N ILE A 92 0.41 3.64 2.09
CA ILE A 92 1.74 3.96 1.58
C ILE A 92 1.76 3.63 0.09
N GLU A 93 1.96 4.66 -0.73
CA GLU A 93 2.07 4.55 -2.18
C GLU A 93 3.47 4.95 -2.65
N GLY A 94 3.81 4.58 -3.88
CA GLY A 94 5.08 4.91 -4.51
C GLY A 94 5.20 4.19 -5.85
N VAL A 95 6.41 4.18 -6.41
CA VAL A 95 6.73 3.43 -7.62
C VAL A 95 7.54 2.20 -7.24
N VAL A 96 7.14 1.04 -7.76
CA VAL A 96 7.95 -0.19 -7.66
C VAL A 96 8.91 -0.22 -8.84
N GLU A 97 10.20 -0.24 -8.57
CA GLU A 97 11.25 -0.53 -9.55
C GLU A 97 11.68 -1.99 -9.41
N PHE A 98 11.66 -2.72 -10.52
CA PHE A 98 12.12 -4.11 -10.59
C PHE A 98 13.55 -4.14 -11.15
N LEU A 99 14.43 -4.80 -10.41
CA LEU A 99 15.87 -4.81 -10.66
C LEU A 99 16.34 -6.22 -11.04
N ASP A 100 17.34 -6.25 -11.91
CA ASP A 100 18.09 -7.46 -12.22
C ASP A 100 19.10 -7.83 -11.13
N SER A 101 19.77 -8.98 -11.28
CA SER A 101 20.79 -9.46 -10.32
C SER A 101 22.02 -8.56 -10.21
N ARG A 102 22.19 -7.60 -11.12
CA ARG A 102 23.25 -6.58 -11.10
C ARG A 102 22.77 -5.26 -10.51
N GLY A 103 21.53 -5.20 -10.04
CA GLY A 103 20.92 -4.00 -9.46
C GLY A 103 20.46 -2.97 -10.49
N ARG A 104 20.37 -3.32 -11.78
CA ARG A 104 19.88 -2.41 -12.83
C ARG A 104 18.35 -2.44 -12.86
N VAL A 105 17.73 -1.28 -12.92
CA VAL A 105 16.28 -1.19 -13.14
C VAL A 105 15.97 -1.67 -14.55
N ILE A 106 15.09 -2.66 -14.66
CA ILE A 106 14.67 -3.24 -15.94
C ILE A 106 13.18 -3.02 -16.22
N ALA A 107 12.37 -2.78 -15.18
CA ALA A 107 10.96 -2.45 -15.33
C ALA A 107 10.42 -1.62 -14.15
N THR A 108 9.35 -0.86 -14.40
CA THR A 108 8.50 -0.23 -13.37
C THR A 108 7.06 -0.73 -13.40
N VAL A 109 6.71 -1.52 -14.41
CA VAL A 109 5.48 -2.27 -14.57
C VAL A 109 5.85 -3.62 -15.15
N ALA A 110 5.48 -4.71 -14.47
CA ALA A 110 5.77 -6.08 -14.91
C ALA A 110 4.66 -7.03 -14.41
N ASP A 111 4.40 -8.09 -15.16
CA ASP A 111 3.43 -9.15 -14.83
C ASP A 111 4.09 -10.38 -14.18
N GLY A 112 5.43 -10.43 -14.19
CA GLY A 112 6.27 -11.35 -13.43
C GLY A 112 6.90 -12.47 -14.23
N ASP A 113 6.73 -12.52 -15.55
CA ASP A 113 7.31 -13.56 -16.40
C ASP A 113 8.82 -13.37 -16.69
N ASP A 114 9.33 -12.15 -16.52
CA ASP A 114 10.74 -11.82 -16.74
C ASP A 114 11.65 -12.45 -15.67
N SER A 115 12.37 -13.49 -16.10
CA SER A 115 13.36 -14.21 -15.32
C SER A 115 14.51 -13.35 -14.77
N GLN A 116 14.75 -12.18 -15.36
CA GLN A 116 15.84 -11.30 -14.94
C GLN A 116 15.47 -10.53 -13.67
N ILE A 117 14.18 -10.38 -13.35
CA ILE A 117 13.73 -9.66 -12.15
C ILE A 117 14.11 -10.47 -10.91
N THR A 118 14.97 -9.90 -10.07
CA THR A 118 15.44 -10.53 -8.82
C THR A 118 15.17 -9.71 -7.58
N LYS A 119 14.78 -8.43 -7.73
CA LYS A 119 14.53 -7.53 -6.61
C LYS A 119 13.46 -6.51 -6.95
N ALA A 120 12.64 -6.15 -5.96
CA ALA A 120 11.78 -4.97 -5.99
C ALA A 120 12.35 -3.91 -5.03
N VAL A 121 12.38 -2.65 -5.47
CA VAL A 121 12.67 -1.49 -4.62
C VAL A 121 11.61 -0.43 -4.80
N PHE A 122 11.49 0.45 -3.83
CA PHE A 122 10.44 1.46 -3.80
C PHE A 122 11.05 2.84 -4.01
N ARG A 123 10.48 3.63 -4.93
CA ARG A 123 10.84 5.02 -5.20
C ARG A 123 9.70 5.93 -4.79
N ASN A 124 10.06 7.11 -4.29
CA ASN A 124 9.11 8.15 -3.89
C ASN A 124 7.99 7.62 -2.99
N ALA A 125 8.32 6.68 -2.10
CA ALA A 125 7.35 6.08 -1.21
C ALA A 125 6.87 7.14 -0.22
N LYS A 126 5.57 7.28 -0.07
CA LYS A 126 4.93 8.28 0.79
C LYS A 126 3.62 7.75 1.32
N GLU A 127 3.28 8.17 2.53
CA GLU A 127 1.92 8.08 3.03
C GLU A 127 1.03 9.03 2.21
N VAL A 128 -0.12 8.54 1.74
CA VAL A 128 -1.04 9.32 0.89
C VAL A 128 -2.45 9.43 1.44
N ARG A 129 -2.83 8.57 2.38
CA ARG A 129 -4.14 8.59 3.04
C ARG A 129 -3.99 8.10 4.47
N MET A 130 -4.49 8.91 5.39
CA MET A 130 -4.74 8.55 6.77
C MET A 130 -6.25 8.67 6.97
N SER A 131 -6.93 7.58 7.33
CA SER A 131 -8.36 7.67 7.65
C SER A 131 -8.56 8.58 8.87
N GLU A 132 -9.73 9.21 8.98
CA GLU A 132 -10.15 9.76 10.28
C GLU A 132 -10.09 8.64 11.33
N PRO A 133 -9.75 8.96 12.59
CA PRO A 133 -9.75 7.96 13.66
C PRO A 133 -11.10 7.23 13.67
N ARG A 134 -11.10 5.90 13.54
CA ARG A 134 -12.31 5.11 13.77
C ARG A 134 -12.71 5.37 15.23
N LEU A 135 -13.78 6.15 15.43
CA LEU A 135 -14.40 6.33 16.75
C LEU A 135 -14.77 4.93 17.24
N LYS A 136 -14.12 4.47 18.31
CA LYS A 136 -14.56 3.26 19.00
C LYS A 136 -15.97 3.54 19.52
N MET A 137 -16.98 2.89 18.95
CA MET A 137 -18.26 2.78 19.63
C MET A 137 -18.02 1.89 20.85
N GLU A 138 -18.07 2.50 22.04
CA GLU A 138 -18.12 1.80 23.33
C GLU A 138 -19.40 0.96 23.47
#